data_AF-I6AY18-F1
#
_entry.id   AF-I6AY18-F1
#
_cell.length_a   1.000
_cell.length_b   1.000
_cell.length_c   1.000
_cell.angle_alpha   90.00
_cell.angle_beta   90.00
_cell.angle_gamma   90.00
#
_symmetry.space_group_name_H-M   'P 1'
#
loop_
_entity.id
_entity.type
_entity.pdbx_description
1 polymer ?
#
loop_
_entity_poly.entity_id
_entity_poly.type
_entity_poly.pdbx_seq_one_letter_code
_entity_poly.pdbx_strand_id
1 'polypeptide(L)'
;MSIEPLGDSALLVMPGDRADEPTLAKVLALARALRANLLPGVHDIVTAFTSVAVLFRPDRIAITGNLTPMEVVRAWVTPLAKKAASAKSLPAGREVLVPVCYGDDAGPDLGAVARHAGLSADEVVALHTEARYRVAAVGFAPGFPYLLGLPAKLHVPRRPSPRARVPAGSVGIGGGQTGIYPAATPGGWQIIGKTPLTLFDPAADRPTLLEPGDRVRFAAIPESEALAMATPPPETRAGGGRASGRSRSSGSEQEAPAGVIEVLRPGSLTSVQDPGRPGYSSIGVTPGGAMDAISARIANILAGNPEDAPVLELGMSGPRLHFSQEAVVALAGARIAGVATGRPWRVQAGEVLELGRFTAGNFAYLAVAGGLQVPVILGGAGTHLGAGFGGWQGRALRTGDEIPWCAPPGGLPAHGTWSTAEQVPVTKAADATRDNPVVIRCVRGVQADWFDERARRAFVTGTFAITRKTDRMGMRLDGPTLTLREPREMISQPVVTGSVQVPPNGKPIVLLADRQTIGGYPQIAHVISADLPRLVQTRPGGAVQFAEVSVAEAQRAWLDQTGRLTRLRMAVAWKRGGR
;
A
#
# COMPACT_ATOMS: atom_id res chain seq x y z
N MET A 1 12.20 -20.25 -15.72
CA MET A 1 11.32 -19.06 -15.82
C MET A 1 9.89 -19.52 -15.61
N SER A 2 9.12 -18.82 -14.79
CA SER A 2 7.69 -19.08 -14.57
C SER A 2 6.88 -17.78 -14.65
N ILE A 3 5.58 -17.92 -14.96
CA ILE A 3 4.62 -16.83 -15.06
C ILE A 3 3.36 -17.30 -14.33
N GLU A 4 3.05 -16.71 -13.20
CA GLU A 4 1.96 -17.15 -12.32
C GLU A 4 0.99 -16.02 -12.01
N PRO A 5 -0.31 -16.29 -11.81
CA PRO A 5 -1.21 -15.31 -11.24
C PRO A 5 -0.74 -14.87 -9.84
N LEU A 6 -0.84 -13.57 -9.58
CA LEU A 6 -0.65 -12.99 -8.25
C LEU A 6 -2.00 -12.40 -7.82
N GLY A 7 -2.94 -13.29 -7.49
CA GLY A 7 -4.35 -12.94 -7.31
C GLY A 7 -5.10 -12.77 -8.64
N ASP A 8 -6.13 -11.91 -8.63
CA ASP A 8 -7.05 -11.69 -9.75
C ASP A 8 -6.73 -10.46 -10.61
N SER A 9 -5.80 -9.62 -10.14
CA SER A 9 -5.45 -8.31 -10.73
C SER A 9 -3.95 -8.09 -10.91
N ALA A 10 -3.13 -9.14 -10.76
CA ALA A 10 -1.71 -9.07 -11.04
C ALA A 10 -1.14 -10.39 -11.56
N LEU A 11 -0.04 -10.30 -12.31
CA LEU A 11 0.72 -11.42 -12.84
C LEU A 11 2.17 -11.34 -12.37
N LEU A 12 2.70 -12.41 -11.80
CA LEU A 12 4.08 -12.52 -11.34
C LEU A 12 4.93 -13.27 -12.38
N VAL A 13 6.01 -12.64 -12.83
CA VAL A 13 7.02 -13.26 -13.70
C VAL A 13 8.29 -13.47 -12.90
N MET A 14 8.84 -14.68 -12.94
CA MET A 14 10.11 -15.03 -12.31
C MET A 14 11.11 -15.44 -13.40
N PRO A 15 11.96 -14.52 -13.90
CA PRO A 15 13.00 -14.84 -14.88
C PRO A 15 14.11 -15.76 -14.35
N GLY A 16 14.27 -15.85 -13.04
CA GLY A 16 15.22 -16.73 -12.34
C GLY A 16 14.82 -16.92 -10.88
N ASP A 17 15.61 -17.71 -10.14
CA ASP A 17 15.35 -18.12 -8.76
C ASP A 17 16.47 -17.71 -7.78
N ARG A 18 17.56 -17.13 -8.27
CA ARG A 18 18.72 -16.68 -7.47
C ARG A 18 18.79 -15.16 -7.41
N ALA A 19 19.02 -14.61 -6.22
CA ALA A 19 19.25 -13.18 -6.02
C ALA A 19 20.68 -12.78 -6.43
N ASP A 20 20.95 -12.77 -7.73
CA ASP A 20 22.26 -12.44 -8.32
C ASP A 20 22.14 -11.44 -9.49
N GLU A 21 23.28 -10.90 -9.93
CA GLU A 21 23.32 -9.91 -11.02
C GLU A 21 22.77 -10.44 -12.37
N PRO A 22 23.06 -11.69 -12.80
CA PRO A 22 22.46 -12.23 -14.03
C PRO A 22 20.94 -12.29 -13.98
N THR A 23 20.36 -12.66 -12.84
CA THR A 23 18.91 -12.67 -12.67
C THR A 23 18.34 -11.25 -12.64
N LEU A 24 19.00 -10.34 -11.92
CA LEU A 24 18.61 -8.92 -11.90
C LEU A 24 18.65 -8.29 -13.31
N ALA A 25 19.64 -8.65 -14.15
CA ALA A 25 19.70 -8.18 -15.54
C ALA A 25 18.45 -8.55 -16.35
N LYS A 26 17.97 -9.79 -16.19
CA LYS A 26 16.72 -10.26 -16.83
C LYS A 26 15.50 -9.53 -16.30
N VAL A 27 15.42 -9.32 -14.98
CA VAL A 27 14.33 -8.59 -14.31
C VAL A 27 14.25 -7.15 -14.80
N LEU A 28 15.37 -6.43 -14.83
CA LEU A 28 15.42 -5.04 -15.30
C LEU A 28 15.17 -4.92 -16.80
N ALA A 29 15.68 -5.87 -17.61
CA ALA A 29 15.40 -5.93 -19.03
C ALA A 29 13.90 -6.14 -19.31
N LEU A 30 13.26 -7.03 -18.55
CA LEU A 30 11.81 -7.29 -18.66
C LEU A 30 11.01 -6.05 -18.25
N ALA A 31 11.31 -5.45 -17.10
CA ALA A 31 10.59 -4.27 -16.63
C ALA A 31 10.68 -3.11 -17.64
N ARG A 32 11.87 -2.88 -18.22
CA ARG A 32 12.06 -1.87 -19.29
C ARG A 32 11.24 -2.21 -20.53
N ALA A 33 11.23 -3.47 -20.98
CA ALA A 33 10.47 -3.89 -22.15
C ALA A 33 8.95 -3.73 -21.95
N LEU A 34 8.44 -4.06 -20.76
CA LEU A 34 7.04 -3.89 -20.39
C LEU A 34 6.64 -2.40 -20.37
N ARG A 35 7.46 -1.55 -19.74
CA ARG A 35 7.22 -0.09 -19.69
C ARG A 35 7.24 0.55 -21.08
N ALA A 36 8.08 0.06 -21.98
CA ALA A 36 8.14 0.56 -23.36
C ALA A 36 6.97 0.09 -24.24
N ASN A 37 6.23 -0.95 -23.82
CA ASN A 37 5.15 -1.56 -24.61
C ASN A 37 3.88 -1.74 -23.75
N LEU A 38 3.55 -0.76 -22.92
CA LEU A 38 2.47 -0.86 -21.93
C LEU A 38 1.13 -1.24 -22.57
N LEU A 39 0.53 -2.32 -22.04
CA LEU A 39 -0.83 -2.71 -22.39
C LEU A 39 -1.83 -1.79 -21.64
N PRO A 40 -2.81 -1.17 -22.33
CA PRO A 40 -3.87 -0.41 -21.66
C PRO A 40 -4.55 -1.22 -20.56
N GLY A 41 -4.72 -0.60 -19.39
CA GLY A 41 -5.24 -1.24 -18.17
C GLY A 41 -4.16 -1.80 -17.23
N VAL A 42 -2.91 -1.94 -17.68
CA VAL A 42 -1.74 -2.12 -16.79
C VAL A 42 -1.39 -0.76 -16.17
N HIS A 43 -1.20 -0.74 -14.86
CA HIS A 43 -1.04 0.50 -14.08
C HIS A 43 0.18 0.50 -13.16
N ASP A 44 0.84 -0.65 -12.96
CA ASP A 44 2.10 -0.71 -12.22
C ASP A 44 2.96 -1.90 -12.68
N ILE A 45 4.28 -1.72 -12.61
CA ILE A 45 5.29 -2.75 -12.90
C ILE A 45 6.30 -2.73 -11.77
N VAL A 46 6.28 -3.78 -10.94
CA VAL A 46 7.04 -3.87 -9.69
C VAL A 46 8.17 -4.86 -9.83
N THR A 47 9.40 -4.43 -9.59
CA THR A 47 10.58 -5.29 -9.63
C THR A 47 11.03 -5.63 -8.21
N ALA A 48 11.31 -6.90 -7.94
CA ALA A 48 11.96 -7.31 -6.70
C ALA A 48 12.88 -8.50 -6.94
N PHE A 49 14.19 -8.29 -6.77
CA PHE A 49 15.24 -9.31 -6.88
C PHE A 49 15.12 -10.17 -8.15
N THR A 50 14.39 -11.29 -8.03
CA THR A 50 14.24 -12.33 -9.04
C THR A 50 12.93 -12.26 -9.82
N SER A 51 12.11 -11.24 -9.59
CA SER A 51 10.74 -11.21 -10.06
C SER A 51 10.26 -9.83 -10.53
N VAL A 52 9.28 -9.86 -11.43
CA VAL A 52 8.53 -8.69 -11.93
C VAL A 52 7.05 -8.98 -11.76
N ALA A 53 6.31 -8.13 -11.06
CA ALA A 53 4.85 -8.17 -11.05
C ALA A 53 4.27 -7.10 -11.99
N VAL A 54 3.27 -7.51 -12.77
CA VAL A 54 2.46 -6.66 -13.65
C VAL A 54 1.10 -6.52 -13.01
N LEU A 55 0.77 -5.32 -12.53
CA LEU A 55 -0.53 -5.03 -11.92
C LEU A 55 -1.44 -4.39 -12.94
N PHE A 56 -2.68 -4.86 -13.00
CA PHE A 56 -3.66 -4.40 -13.99
C PHE A 56 -5.08 -4.35 -13.43
N ARG A 57 -5.94 -3.62 -14.12
CA ARG A 57 -7.37 -3.51 -13.81
C ARG A 57 -8.16 -4.44 -14.74
N PRO A 58 -8.78 -5.53 -14.24
CA PRO A 58 -9.52 -6.47 -15.10
C PRO A 58 -10.61 -5.79 -15.93
N ASP A 59 -11.27 -4.77 -15.39
CA ASP A 59 -12.30 -3.96 -16.06
C ASP A 59 -11.76 -3.02 -17.15
N ARG A 60 -10.44 -2.92 -17.30
CA ARG A 60 -9.76 -2.05 -18.28
C ARG A 60 -8.93 -2.82 -19.30
N ILE A 61 -8.90 -4.14 -19.23
CA ILE A 61 -8.26 -4.99 -20.24
C ILE A 61 -9.25 -5.22 -21.37
N ALA A 62 -8.87 -4.86 -22.59
CA ALA A 62 -9.62 -5.20 -23.77
C ALA A 62 -9.57 -6.72 -24.01
N ILE A 63 -10.74 -7.36 -24.07
CA ILE A 63 -10.86 -8.80 -24.28
C ILE A 63 -11.27 -9.06 -25.73
N THR A 64 -10.58 -9.99 -26.39
CA THR A 64 -10.96 -10.52 -27.71
C THR A 64 -11.34 -11.99 -27.57
N GLY A 65 -12.51 -12.37 -28.08
CA GLY A 65 -13.00 -13.76 -27.97
C GLY A 65 -13.35 -14.15 -26.54
N ASN A 66 -13.04 -15.39 -26.14
CA ASN A 66 -13.41 -15.97 -24.84
C ASN A 66 -12.30 -15.89 -23.78
N LEU A 67 -11.27 -15.07 -24.01
CA LEU A 67 -10.15 -14.93 -23.07
C LEU A 67 -10.56 -14.18 -21.80
N THR A 68 -9.99 -14.56 -20.67
CA THR A 68 -10.03 -13.77 -19.45
C THR A 68 -9.02 -12.61 -19.51
N PRO A 69 -9.22 -11.52 -18.74
CA PRO A 69 -8.22 -10.47 -18.59
C PRO A 69 -6.82 -11.00 -18.23
N MET A 70 -6.74 -12.01 -17.36
CA MET A 70 -5.45 -12.64 -16.98
C MET A 70 -4.75 -13.29 -18.17
N GLU A 71 -5.50 -13.99 -19.02
CA GLU A 71 -4.93 -14.67 -20.20
C GLU A 71 -4.43 -13.67 -21.24
N VAL A 72 -5.15 -12.56 -21.44
CA VAL A 72 -4.70 -11.47 -22.33
C VAL A 72 -3.37 -10.88 -21.83
N VAL A 73 -3.29 -10.54 -20.54
CA VAL A 73 -2.06 -9.99 -19.95
C VAL A 73 -0.92 -11.01 -20.04
N ARG A 74 -1.18 -12.29 -19.75
CA ARG A 74 -0.19 -13.37 -19.90
C ARG A 74 0.32 -13.50 -21.33
N ALA A 75 -0.57 -13.44 -22.32
CA ALA A 75 -0.19 -13.52 -23.73
C ALA A 75 0.69 -12.34 -24.15
N TRP A 76 0.42 -11.13 -23.64
CA TRP A 76 1.25 -9.94 -23.86
C TRP A 76 2.63 -10.03 -23.18
N VAL A 77 2.70 -10.47 -21.92
CA VAL A 77 3.95 -10.55 -21.15
C VAL A 77 4.89 -11.64 -21.67
N THR A 78 4.35 -12.78 -22.10
CA THR A 78 5.13 -13.97 -22.45
C THR A 78 6.25 -13.73 -23.48
N PRO A 79 6.01 -13.12 -24.66
CA PRO A 79 7.07 -12.86 -25.62
C PRO A 79 8.14 -11.88 -25.10
N LEU A 80 7.73 -10.87 -24.32
CA LEU A 80 8.66 -9.91 -23.71
C LEU A 80 9.56 -10.59 -22.67
N ALA A 81 8.99 -11.47 -21.84
CA ALA A 81 9.72 -12.24 -20.85
C ALA A 81 10.70 -13.23 -21.51
N LYS A 82 10.32 -13.91 -22.59
CA LYS A 82 11.23 -14.76 -23.37
C LYS A 82 12.42 -13.98 -23.92
N LYS A 83 12.18 -12.78 -24.48
CA LYS A 83 13.27 -11.91 -24.98
C LYS A 83 14.18 -11.44 -23.86
N ALA A 84 13.62 -11.03 -22.72
CA ALA A 84 14.37 -10.54 -21.57
C ALA A 84 15.21 -11.64 -20.88
N ALA A 85 14.80 -12.91 -20.98
CA ALA A 85 15.53 -14.04 -20.42
C ALA A 85 16.95 -14.20 -21.02
N SER A 86 17.20 -13.65 -22.21
CA SER A 86 18.51 -13.65 -22.88
C SER A 86 19.43 -12.50 -22.44
N ALA A 87 18.99 -11.60 -21.54
CA ALA A 87 19.84 -10.52 -21.03
C ALA A 87 21.03 -11.10 -20.24
N LYS A 88 22.25 -10.70 -20.64
CA LYS A 88 23.51 -11.21 -20.05
C LYS A 88 24.19 -10.23 -19.10
N SER A 89 23.92 -8.94 -19.22
CA SER A 89 24.57 -7.89 -18.44
C SER A 89 23.57 -6.88 -17.90
N LEU A 90 23.88 -6.35 -16.72
CA LEU A 90 23.16 -5.22 -16.16
C LEU A 90 23.41 -3.96 -17.01
N PRO A 91 22.43 -3.06 -17.10
CA PRO A 91 22.70 -1.69 -17.53
C PRO A 91 23.80 -1.06 -16.64
N ALA A 92 24.53 -0.09 -17.17
CA ALA A 92 25.59 0.57 -16.40
C ALA A 92 25.07 1.07 -15.03
N GLY A 93 23.86 1.65 -14.99
CA GLY A 93 23.26 2.21 -13.77
C GLY A 93 23.97 3.47 -13.31
N ARG A 94 23.29 4.35 -12.58
CA ARG A 94 23.94 5.52 -11.97
C ARG A 94 24.80 5.05 -10.81
N GLU A 95 25.95 5.69 -10.60
CA GLU A 95 26.74 5.50 -9.39
C GLU A 95 26.35 6.54 -8.35
N VAL A 96 26.05 6.09 -7.13
CA VAL A 96 25.67 6.93 -6.00
C VAL A 96 26.60 6.65 -4.83
N LEU A 97 27.30 7.69 -4.38
CA LEU A 97 28.12 7.65 -3.18
C LEU A 97 27.24 7.97 -1.97
N VAL A 98 27.22 7.09 -0.98
CA VAL A 98 26.44 7.25 0.26
C VAL A 98 27.43 7.48 1.41
N PRO A 99 27.50 8.71 1.95
CA PRO A 99 28.31 8.99 3.13
C PRO A 99 27.65 8.39 4.37
N VAL A 100 28.44 7.78 5.25
CA VAL A 100 27.97 7.07 6.45
C VAL A 100 28.88 7.38 7.63
N CYS A 101 28.27 7.81 8.73
CA CYS A 101 28.91 7.83 10.04
C CYS A 101 28.75 6.43 10.66
N TYR A 102 29.86 5.77 10.98
CA TYR A 102 29.87 4.41 11.55
C TYR A 102 30.12 4.43 13.06
N GLY A 103 29.60 3.43 13.77
CA GLY A 103 29.84 3.26 15.20
C GLY A 103 29.01 4.17 16.11
N ASP A 104 29.30 4.12 17.41
CA ASP A 104 28.62 4.87 18.47
C ASP A 104 27.08 4.83 18.37
N ASP A 105 26.42 5.97 18.57
CA ASP A 105 24.97 6.10 18.48
C ASP A 105 24.45 5.91 17.04
N ALA A 106 25.29 6.14 16.03
CA ALA A 106 24.94 5.94 14.62
C ALA A 106 24.91 4.44 14.23
N GLY A 107 25.73 3.62 14.89
CA GLY A 107 25.98 2.21 14.56
C GLY A 107 26.07 1.32 15.80
N PRO A 108 25.00 1.19 16.59
CA PRO A 108 25.03 0.50 17.89
C PRO A 108 25.34 -1.00 17.81
N ASP A 109 25.22 -1.62 16.62
CA ASP A 109 25.52 -3.04 16.43
C ASP A 109 26.89 -3.28 15.76
N LEU A 110 27.65 -2.23 15.38
CA LEU A 110 28.93 -2.39 14.66
C LEU A 110 29.89 -3.33 15.41
N GLY A 111 30.06 -3.15 16.72
CA GLY A 111 30.89 -4.03 17.54
C GLY A 111 30.36 -5.46 17.63
N ALA A 112 29.04 -5.67 17.59
CA ALA A 112 28.45 -7.02 17.58
C ALA A 112 28.66 -7.72 16.23
N VAL A 113 28.55 -6.98 15.13
CA VAL A 113 28.86 -7.48 13.78
C VAL A 113 30.34 -7.86 13.68
N ALA A 114 31.24 -6.99 14.18
CA ALA A 114 32.68 -7.25 14.20
C ALA A 114 33.02 -8.54 14.97
N ARG A 115 32.47 -8.72 16.18
CA ARG A 115 32.64 -9.97 16.95
C ARG A 115 32.10 -11.20 16.24
N HIS A 116 30.94 -11.10 15.59
CA HIS A 116 30.37 -12.23 14.85
C HIS A 116 31.24 -12.62 13.64
N ALA A 117 31.80 -11.64 12.95
CA ALA A 117 32.65 -11.83 11.78
C ALA A 117 34.10 -12.23 12.13
N GLY A 118 34.51 -12.15 13.41
CA GLY A 118 35.90 -12.34 13.82
C GLY A 118 36.82 -11.21 13.32
N LEU A 119 36.30 -9.98 13.25
CA LEU A 119 36.98 -8.79 12.74
C LEU A 119 36.99 -7.68 13.81
N SER A 120 37.83 -6.68 13.62
CA SER A 120 37.73 -5.38 14.28
C SER A 120 36.61 -4.52 13.65
N ALA A 121 36.18 -3.47 14.37
CA ALA A 121 35.20 -2.53 13.84
C ALA A 121 35.72 -1.83 12.56
N ASP A 122 36.99 -1.44 12.54
CA ASP A 122 37.62 -0.78 11.39
C ASP A 122 37.69 -1.70 10.16
N GLU A 123 37.97 -2.99 10.35
CA GLU A 123 37.93 -3.98 9.26
C GLU A 123 36.51 -4.17 8.71
N VAL A 124 35.47 -4.11 9.57
CA VAL A 124 34.08 -4.13 9.10
C VAL A 124 33.77 -2.90 8.25
N VAL A 125 34.19 -1.71 8.70
CA VAL A 125 34.01 -0.45 7.97
C VAL A 125 34.76 -0.47 6.63
N ALA A 126 36.01 -0.93 6.62
CA ALA A 126 36.82 -1.07 5.41
C ALA A 126 36.15 -2.02 4.40
N LEU A 127 35.75 -3.23 4.83
CA LEU A 127 35.08 -4.18 3.96
C LEU A 127 33.73 -3.66 3.42
N HIS A 128 32.99 -2.90 4.23
CA HIS A 128 31.70 -2.32 3.82
C HIS A 128 31.87 -1.15 2.84
N THR A 129 32.93 -0.35 2.97
CA THR A 129 33.18 0.82 2.11
C THR A 129 33.92 0.49 0.81
N GLU A 130 34.79 -0.54 0.81
CA GLU A 130 35.50 -1.02 -0.38
C GLU A 130 34.61 -1.82 -1.34
N ALA A 131 33.55 -2.43 -0.81
CA ALA A 131 32.62 -3.23 -1.59
C ALA A 131 31.84 -2.38 -2.62
N ARG A 132 31.47 -3.03 -3.73
CA ARG A 132 30.63 -2.44 -4.78
C ARG A 132 29.25 -3.06 -4.69
N TYR A 133 28.25 -2.20 -4.53
CA TYR A 133 26.89 -2.64 -4.33
C TYR A 133 26.02 -2.38 -5.55
N ARG A 134 24.97 -3.20 -5.67
CA ARG A 134 23.91 -3.05 -6.67
C ARG A 134 22.55 -3.03 -5.99
N VAL A 135 21.71 -2.05 -6.29
CA VAL A 135 20.33 -2.03 -5.83
C VAL A 135 19.55 -3.13 -6.54
N ALA A 136 19.19 -4.21 -5.83
CA ALA A 136 18.41 -5.31 -6.38
C ALA A 136 16.90 -5.09 -6.32
N ALA A 137 16.44 -4.33 -5.31
CA ALA A 137 15.05 -3.98 -5.14
C ALA A 137 14.94 -2.70 -4.31
N VAL A 138 13.84 -1.99 -4.47
CA VAL A 138 13.41 -0.94 -3.55
C VAL A 138 12.01 -1.32 -3.08
N GLY A 139 11.81 -1.39 -1.77
CA GLY A 139 10.58 -1.90 -1.17
C GLY A 139 10.75 -2.13 0.33
N PHE A 140 9.75 -2.71 1.01
CA PHE A 140 9.55 -2.66 2.48
C PHE A 140 9.01 -1.32 2.98
N ALA A 141 9.65 -0.22 2.59
CA ALA A 141 9.16 1.14 2.80
C ALA A 141 9.54 2.02 1.58
N PRO A 142 8.88 3.18 1.37
CA PRO A 142 9.25 4.10 0.31
C PRO A 142 10.73 4.45 0.32
N GLY A 143 11.46 4.11 -0.74
CA GLY A 143 12.89 4.36 -0.89
C GLY A 143 13.84 3.44 -0.12
N PHE A 144 13.38 2.39 0.56
CA PHE A 144 14.28 1.44 1.23
C PHE A 144 14.98 0.55 0.18
N PRO A 145 16.32 0.64 0.02
CA PRO A 145 17.05 -0.16 -0.97
C PRO A 145 17.53 -1.47 -0.36
N TYR A 146 17.38 -2.56 -1.11
CA TYR A 146 18.07 -3.81 -0.85
C TYR A 146 19.29 -3.92 -1.77
N LEU A 147 20.47 -4.09 -1.17
CA LEU A 147 21.74 -4.09 -1.89
C LEU A 147 22.35 -5.50 -1.97
N LEU A 148 22.74 -5.91 -3.19
CA LEU A 148 23.64 -7.03 -3.43
C LEU A 148 25.09 -6.57 -3.33
N GLY A 149 26.02 -7.51 -3.11
CA GLY A 149 27.46 -7.24 -3.09
C GLY A 149 28.08 -7.18 -1.69
N LEU A 150 27.31 -7.46 -0.63
CA LEU A 150 27.85 -7.54 0.74
C LEU A 150 28.89 -8.68 0.84
N PRO A 151 30.14 -8.40 1.26
CA PRO A 151 31.15 -9.43 1.44
C PRO A 151 30.69 -10.54 2.39
N ALA A 152 30.96 -11.79 2.04
CA ALA A 152 30.52 -12.97 2.82
C ALA A 152 30.97 -12.93 4.29
N LYS A 153 32.15 -12.34 4.56
CA LYS A 153 32.67 -12.14 5.93
C LYS A 153 31.76 -11.26 6.80
N LEU A 154 30.95 -10.39 6.21
CA LEU A 154 30.03 -9.49 6.92
C LEU A 154 28.61 -10.06 7.05
N HIS A 155 28.37 -11.29 6.57
CA HIS A 155 27.04 -11.89 6.67
C HIS A 155 26.74 -12.20 8.13
N VAL A 156 25.67 -11.61 8.66
CA VAL A 156 25.27 -11.76 10.06
C VAL A 156 23.75 -11.89 10.11
N PRO A 157 23.18 -12.83 10.89
CA PRO A 157 21.75 -12.97 10.99
C PRO A 157 21.10 -11.70 11.54
N ARG A 158 19.81 -11.54 11.21
CA ARG A 158 18.95 -10.52 11.83
C ARG A 158 18.87 -10.75 13.33
N ARG A 159 18.58 -9.69 14.09
CA ARG A 159 18.29 -9.78 15.52
C ARG A 159 17.12 -10.75 15.75
N PRO A 160 17.18 -11.60 16.78
CA PRO A 160 16.06 -12.48 17.16
C PRO A 160 14.79 -11.71 17.50
N SER A 161 14.95 -10.51 18.07
CA SER A 161 13.86 -9.59 18.35
C SER A 161 14.12 -8.26 17.65
N PRO A 162 13.20 -7.78 16.79
CA PRO A 162 13.35 -6.51 16.10
C PRO A 162 13.26 -5.33 17.07
N ARG A 163 13.96 -4.24 16.78
CA ARG A 163 13.78 -2.95 17.46
C ARG A 163 12.39 -2.42 17.14
N ALA A 164 11.75 -1.83 18.14
CA ALA A 164 10.49 -1.10 17.93
C ALA A 164 10.68 0.12 17.03
N ARG A 165 11.88 0.72 17.02
CA ARG A 165 12.23 1.87 16.18
C ARG A 165 13.69 1.82 15.77
N VAL A 166 13.92 1.92 14.46
CA VAL A 166 15.21 2.18 13.82
C VAL A 166 15.10 3.59 13.20
N PRO A 167 16.02 4.51 13.47
CA PRO A 167 15.98 5.86 12.89
C PRO A 167 16.08 5.89 11.36
N ALA A 168 15.56 6.97 10.76
CA ALA A 168 15.81 7.26 9.35
C ALA A 168 17.31 7.49 9.11
N GLY A 169 17.79 7.09 7.93
CA GLY A 169 19.19 7.11 7.55
C GLY A 169 20.02 5.94 8.09
N SER A 170 19.49 5.10 8.99
CA SER A 170 20.26 3.97 9.53
C SER A 170 20.65 2.97 8.43
N VAL A 171 21.92 2.60 8.41
CA VAL A 171 22.50 1.58 7.52
C VAL A 171 22.57 0.26 8.28
N GLY A 172 21.97 -0.79 7.72
CA GLY A 172 21.85 -2.08 8.38
C GLY A 172 22.41 -3.24 7.57
N ILE A 173 22.72 -4.33 8.28
CA ILE A 173 23.00 -5.65 7.71
C ILE A 173 21.99 -6.67 8.23
N GLY A 174 21.46 -7.52 7.35
CA GLY A 174 20.55 -8.61 7.72
C GLY A 174 20.73 -9.81 6.80
N GLY A 175 21.35 -10.88 7.30
CA GLY A 175 21.80 -12.00 6.49
C GLY A 175 22.93 -11.57 5.55
N GLY A 176 22.82 -11.97 4.28
CA GLY A 176 23.77 -11.57 3.22
C GLY A 176 23.46 -10.23 2.55
N GLN A 177 22.69 -9.35 3.17
CA GLN A 177 22.19 -8.11 2.57
C GLN A 177 22.52 -6.88 3.41
N THR A 178 22.70 -5.74 2.75
CA THR A 178 22.76 -4.41 3.36
C THR A 178 21.77 -3.46 2.70
N GLY A 179 21.44 -2.37 3.39
CA GLY A 179 20.29 -1.52 3.07
C GLY A 179 20.18 -0.34 4.03
N ILE A 180 19.30 0.60 3.69
CA ILE A 180 19.21 1.91 4.36
C ILE A 180 17.75 2.19 4.72
N TYR A 181 17.49 2.48 5.99
CA TYR A 181 16.15 2.83 6.47
C TYR A 181 15.79 4.25 6.02
N PRO A 182 14.79 4.46 5.15
CA PRO A 182 14.45 5.79 4.63
C PRO A 182 13.64 6.62 5.63
N ALA A 183 12.96 5.96 6.57
CA ALA A 183 12.12 6.55 7.59
C ALA A 183 12.28 5.78 8.90
N ALA A 184 11.78 6.35 10.00
CA ALA A 184 11.82 5.69 11.29
C ALA A 184 10.80 4.53 11.35
N THR A 185 11.27 3.28 11.37
CA THR A 185 10.40 2.09 11.35
C THR A 185 10.92 0.98 12.27
N PRO A 186 10.11 0.01 12.70
CA PRO A 186 10.61 -1.18 13.37
C PRO A 186 11.54 -1.99 12.46
N GLY A 187 12.59 -2.60 13.01
CA GLY A 187 13.59 -3.31 12.21
C GLY A 187 14.47 -4.27 13.00
N GLY A 188 14.76 -5.41 12.40
CA GLY A 188 15.62 -6.45 12.99
C GLY A 188 17.04 -6.50 12.41
N TRP A 189 17.43 -5.54 11.57
CA TRP A 189 18.78 -5.53 10.99
C TRP A 189 19.79 -5.00 12.00
N GLN A 190 21.04 -5.45 11.86
CA GLN A 190 22.17 -4.98 12.66
C GLN A 190 22.59 -3.61 12.13
N ILE A 191 22.43 -2.57 12.94
CA ILE A 191 22.69 -1.18 12.54
C ILE A 191 24.18 -0.86 12.76
N ILE A 192 24.89 -0.59 11.67
CA ILE A 192 26.34 -0.39 11.67
C ILE A 192 26.75 1.08 11.51
N GLY A 193 25.82 1.93 11.07
CA GLY A 193 26.06 3.35 10.86
C GLY A 193 24.80 4.08 10.40
N LYS A 194 24.96 5.36 10.08
CA LYS A 194 23.87 6.25 9.64
C LYS A 194 24.34 7.20 8.55
N THR A 195 23.54 7.35 7.49
CA THR A 195 23.74 8.37 6.46
C THR A 195 22.92 9.64 6.76
N PRO A 196 23.46 10.84 6.46
CA PRO A 196 22.69 12.09 6.56
C PRO A 196 21.76 12.32 5.35
N LEU A 197 21.85 11.50 4.30
CA LEU A 197 21.06 11.69 3.08
C LEU A 197 19.57 11.37 3.29
N THR A 198 18.70 12.11 2.62
CA THR A 198 17.28 11.79 2.49
C THR A 198 17.08 10.76 1.39
N LEU A 199 16.58 9.57 1.75
CA LEU A 199 16.41 8.46 0.80
C LEU A 199 15.10 8.55 0.03
N PHE A 200 14.09 9.18 0.63
CA PHE A 200 12.77 9.36 0.04
C PHE A 200 12.20 10.74 0.37
N ASP A 201 11.75 11.45 -0.66
CA ASP A 201 11.00 12.70 -0.54
C ASP A 201 9.82 12.68 -1.52
N PRO A 202 8.57 12.57 -1.06
CA PRO A 202 7.40 12.49 -1.93
C PRO A 202 7.12 13.79 -2.69
N ALA A 203 7.74 14.92 -2.31
CA ALA A 203 7.58 16.21 -2.98
C ALA A 203 8.64 16.47 -4.07
N ALA A 204 9.69 15.65 -4.13
CA ALA A 204 10.75 15.80 -5.13
C ALA A 204 10.33 15.25 -6.50
N ASP A 205 10.87 15.82 -7.58
CA ASP A 205 10.70 15.32 -8.96
C ASP A 205 11.14 13.85 -9.10
N ARG A 206 12.17 13.47 -8.32
CA ARG A 206 12.64 12.10 -8.17
C ARG A 206 12.45 11.67 -6.72
N PRO A 207 11.36 10.94 -6.40
CA PRO A 207 11.01 10.69 -5.02
C PRO A 207 11.99 9.81 -4.25
N THR A 208 12.77 8.97 -4.94
CA THR A 208 13.78 8.11 -4.30
C THR A 208 15.18 8.45 -4.72
N LEU A 209 16.10 8.45 -3.75
CA LEU A 209 17.53 8.63 -4.00
C LEU A 209 18.12 7.46 -4.79
N LEU A 210 17.65 6.23 -4.58
CA LEU A 210 18.19 5.00 -5.15
C LEU A 210 17.10 4.23 -5.89
N GLU A 211 17.43 3.71 -7.07
CA GLU A 211 16.54 2.93 -7.92
C GLU A 211 17.10 1.54 -8.23
N PRO A 212 16.27 0.52 -8.52
CA PRO A 212 16.74 -0.80 -8.93
C PRO A 212 17.71 -0.72 -10.12
N GLY A 213 18.90 -1.29 -9.95
CA GLY A 213 19.99 -1.26 -10.93
C GLY A 213 21.06 -0.20 -10.67
N ASP A 214 20.84 0.77 -9.78
CA ASP A 214 21.89 1.73 -9.39
C ASP A 214 23.07 1.04 -8.71
N ARG A 215 24.28 1.57 -8.94
CA ARG A 215 25.51 1.20 -8.27
C ARG A 215 25.66 2.06 -7.02
N VAL A 216 25.96 1.44 -5.90
CA VAL A 216 26.16 2.13 -4.62
C VAL A 216 27.58 1.87 -4.11
N ARG A 217 28.20 2.93 -3.60
CA ARG A 217 29.43 2.86 -2.81
C ARG A 217 29.18 3.59 -1.50
N PHE A 218 29.65 3.03 -0.40
CA PHE A 218 29.62 3.71 0.89
C PHE A 218 30.96 4.42 1.14
N ALA A 219 30.90 5.57 1.79
CA ALA A 219 32.08 6.31 2.25
C ALA A 219 31.95 6.60 3.74
N ALA A 220 32.95 6.25 4.53
CA ALA A 220 33.01 6.63 5.93
C ALA A 220 33.26 8.15 6.04
N ILE A 221 32.44 8.83 6.83
CA ILE A 221 32.60 10.26 7.16
C ILE A 221 32.59 10.45 8.68
N PRO A 222 33.28 11.46 9.21
CA PRO A 222 33.19 11.81 10.63
C PRO A 222 31.80 12.35 10.98
N GLU A 223 31.43 12.26 12.25
CA GLU A 223 30.15 12.76 12.76
C GLU A 223 29.95 14.25 12.45
N SER A 224 30.98 15.08 12.59
CA SER A 224 30.93 16.52 12.30
C SER A 224 30.50 16.84 10.86
N GLU A 225 30.97 16.07 9.88
CA GLU A 225 30.56 16.20 8.48
C GLU A 225 29.12 15.72 8.29
N ALA A 226 28.72 14.63 8.94
CA ALA A 226 27.36 14.13 8.87
C ALA A 226 26.34 15.16 9.39
N LEU A 227 26.65 15.85 10.49
CA LEU A 227 25.83 16.95 11.01
C LEU A 227 25.73 18.12 10.04
N ALA A 228 26.84 18.50 9.38
CA ALA A 228 26.85 19.59 8.41
C ALA A 228 26.02 19.27 7.15
N MET A 229 25.95 18.00 6.76
CA MET A 229 25.16 17.54 5.61
C MET A 229 23.68 17.28 5.94
N ALA A 230 23.35 17.09 7.21
CA ALA A 230 21.98 16.81 7.61
C ALA A 230 21.07 17.98 7.25
N THR A 231 20.10 17.74 6.38
CA THR A 231 19.04 18.72 6.15
C THR A 231 18.22 18.81 7.44
N PRO A 232 17.99 20.00 8.02
CA PRO A 232 17.09 20.12 9.16
C PRO A 232 15.74 19.49 8.77
N PRO A 233 15.09 18.75 9.68
CA PRO A 233 13.78 18.17 9.37
C PRO A 233 12.87 19.30 8.87
N PRO A 234 12.06 19.06 7.82
CA PRO A 234 11.08 20.05 7.42
C PRO A 234 10.24 20.35 8.65
N GLU A 235 10.29 21.60 9.12
CA GLU A 235 9.41 22.05 10.19
C GLU A 235 8.00 21.63 9.79
N THR A 236 7.30 20.92 10.69
CA THR A 236 5.86 20.78 10.59
C THR A 236 5.30 22.19 10.45
N ARG A 237 4.95 22.60 9.22
CA ARG A 237 4.31 23.88 8.95
C ARG A 237 2.93 23.85 9.60
N ALA A 238 2.92 24.12 10.89
CA ALA A 238 1.76 24.54 11.64
C ALA A 238 1.52 26.01 11.28
N GLY A 239 0.36 26.28 10.68
CA GLY A 239 -0.28 27.59 10.69
C GLY A 239 0.30 28.69 9.79
N GLY A 240 -0.52 29.14 8.83
CA GLY A 240 -0.64 30.55 8.43
C GLY A 240 0.56 31.22 7.77
N GLY A 241 0.57 31.31 6.45
CA GLY A 241 1.49 32.22 5.76
C GLY A 241 1.33 32.15 4.24
N ARG A 242 0.81 33.24 3.66
CA ARG A 242 0.72 33.50 2.23
C ARG A 242 2.02 33.08 1.51
N ALA A 243 1.89 32.20 0.53
CA ALA A 243 3.00 31.81 -0.32
C ALA A 243 3.35 32.98 -1.27
N SER A 244 4.34 33.79 -0.90
CA SER A 244 5.08 34.62 -1.87
C SER A 244 6.37 33.91 -2.22
N GLY A 245 6.33 33.12 -3.29
CA GLY A 245 7.48 32.43 -3.87
C GLY A 245 7.10 31.93 -5.25
N ARG A 246 7.37 32.75 -6.27
CA ARG A 246 7.07 32.47 -7.69
C ARG A 246 7.81 31.21 -8.16
N SER A 247 7.11 30.09 -8.20
CA SER A 247 7.39 29.00 -9.13
C SER A 247 6.42 29.14 -10.30
N ARG A 248 6.97 29.32 -11.50
CA ARG A 248 6.19 29.34 -12.75
C ARG A 248 5.86 27.90 -13.14
N SER A 249 4.77 27.38 -12.61
CA SER A 249 3.96 26.37 -13.31
C SER A 249 2.66 27.04 -13.74
N SER A 250 2.20 26.71 -14.94
CA SER A 250 0.97 27.21 -15.56
C SER A 250 -0.21 27.09 -14.59
N GLY A 251 -0.77 28.23 -14.19
CA GLY A 251 -1.78 28.33 -13.15
C GLY A 251 -3.10 27.66 -13.53
N SER A 252 -3.58 26.79 -12.64
CA SER A 252 -4.98 26.87 -12.24
C SER A 252 -5.03 27.75 -11.00
N GLU A 253 -5.79 28.84 -11.06
CA GLU A 253 -6.24 29.51 -9.84
C GLU A 253 -6.96 28.45 -9.00
N GLN A 254 -6.44 28.13 -7.81
CA GLN A 254 -7.19 27.28 -6.89
C GLN A 254 -8.45 28.04 -6.52
N GLU A 255 -9.59 27.58 -7.04
CA GLU A 255 -10.90 28.13 -6.71
C GLU A 255 -11.04 28.20 -5.18
N ALA A 256 -11.65 29.29 -4.72
CA ALA A 256 -11.91 29.48 -3.29
C ALA A 256 -12.78 28.31 -2.77
N PRO A 257 -12.50 27.81 -1.56
CA PRO A 257 -13.26 26.70 -0.99
C PRO A 257 -14.73 27.11 -0.82
N ALA A 258 -15.66 26.18 -1.08
CA ALA A 258 -17.08 26.39 -0.82
C ALA A 258 -17.39 26.39 0.68
N GLY A 259 -16.58 25.70 1.47
CA GLY A 259 -16.67 25.67 2.92
C GLY A 259 -15.54 24.84 3.54
N VAL A 260 -15.58 24.74 4.87
CA VAL A 260 -14.57 24.05 5.70
C VAL A 260 -15.26 23.13 6.69
N ILE A 261 -14.78 21.90 6.78
CA ILE A 261 -15.17 20.93 7.81
C ILE A 261 -14.18 21.07 8.96
N GLU A 262 -14.65 21.58 10.08
CA GLU A 262 -13.86 21.63 11.31
C GLU A 262 -14.04 20.32 12.10
N VAL A 263 -12.92 19.71 12.48
CA VAL A 263 -12.91 18.48 13.28
C VAL A 263 -13.00 18.84 14.76
N LEU A 264 -14.17 18.66 15.36
CA LEU A 264 -14.34 18.85 16.80
C LEU A 264 -13.82 17.64 17.60
N ARG A 265 -14.12 16.43 17.11
CA ARG A 265 -13.55 15.16 17.62
C ARG A 265 -13.19 14.26 16.44
N PRO A 266 -12.00 13.67 16.35
CA PRO A 266 -11.57 12.93 15.16
C PRO A 266 -12.10 11.49 15.05
N GLY A 267 -12.73 10.94 16.08
CA GLY A 267 -13.08 9.51 16.12
C GLY A 267 -11.85 8.64 16.43
N SER A 268 -11.92 7.33 16.14
CA SER A 268 -10.79 6.42 16.41
C SER A 268 -9.67 6.52 15.38
N LEU A 269 -10.02 6.53 14.09
CA LEU A 269 -9.08 6.70 12.98
C LEU A 269 -9.82 7.28 11.78
N THR A 270 -9.84 8.61 11.67
CA THR A 270 -10.38 9.29 10.48
C THR A 270 -9.24 9.82 9.62
N SER A 271 -9.27 9.55 8.32
CA SER A 271 -8.28 10.06 7.37
C SER A 271 -8.91 10.34 6.01
N VAL A 272 -8.28 11.22 5.22
CA VAL A 272 -8.68 11.42 3.82
C VAL A 272 -8.17 10.26 2.99
N GLN A 273 -9.05 9.62 2.22
CA GLN A 273 -8.73 8.50 1.35
C GLN A 273 -9.39 8.67 -0.01
N ASP A 274 -8.78 8.06 -1.02
CA ASP A 274 -9.24 8.01 -2.41
C ASP A 274 -9.01 6.56 -2.92
N PRO A 275 -9.11 6.26 -4.23
CA PRO A 275 -8.78 4.94 -4.75
C PRO A 275 -7.31 4.53 -4.63
N GLY A 276 -6.41 5.43 -4.21
CA GLY A 276 -4.99 5.19 -4.06
C GLY A 276 -4.11 5.82 -5.15
N ARG A 277 -2.83 5.47 -5.11
CA ARG A 277 -1.70 6.05 -5.86
C ARG A 277 -0.88 4.97 -6.60
N PRO A 278 -1.41 4.34 -7.65
CA PRO A 278 -0.69 3.30 -8.37
C PRO A 278 0.52 3.86 -9.15
N GLY A 279 1.44 2.99 -9.53
CA GLY A 279 2.58 3.34 -10.41
C GLY A 279 3.89 3.63 -9.70
N TYR A 280 3.89 3.63 -8.37
CA TYR A 280 5.07 3.91 -7.54
C TYR A 280 5.51 2.71 -6.69
N SER A 281 4.92 1.52 -6.89
CA SER A 281 5.22 0.35 -6.05
C SER A 281 6.65 -0.15 -6.22
N SER A 282 7.27 0.06 -7.39
CA SER A 282 8.67 -0.30 -7.65
C SER A 282 9.70 0.53 -6.87
N ILE A 283 9.26 1.65 -6.27
CA ILE A 283 10.08 2.48 -5.38
C ILE A 283 9.63 2.38 -3.92
N GLY A 284 8.82 1.37 -3.58
CA GLY A 284 8.37 1.12 -2.20
C GLY A 284 7.16 1.93 -1.75
N VAL A 285 6.57 2.76 -2.61
CA VAL A 285 5.34 3.48 -2.30
C VAL A 285 4.14 2.57 -2.54
N THR A 286 3.43 2.23 -1.48
CA THR A 286 2.22 1.40 -1.61
C THR A 286 1.08 2.23 -2.24
N PRO A 287 0.21 1.61 -3.07
CA PRO A 287 -0.94 2.32 -3.62
C PRO A 287 -1.90 2.88 -2.57
N GLY A 288 -1.98 2.30 -1.36
CA GLY A 288 -2.85 2.83 -0.30
C GLY A 288 -4.33 2.86 -0.70
N GLY A 289 -5.01 3.94 -0.33
CA GLY A 289 -6.42 4.18 -0.64
C GLY A 289 -7.40 3.65 0.40
N ALA A 290 -8.69 3.76 0.09
CA ALA A 290 -9.77 3.31 0.97
C ALA A 290 -9.68 1.79 1.26
N MET A 291 -9.89 1.38 2.52
CA MET A 291 -9.90 -0.04 2.93
C MET A 291 -11.02 -0.83 2.25
N ASP A 292 -12.17 -0.19 2.04
CA ASP A 292 -13.33 -0.64 1.30
C ASP A 292 -13.60 0.37 0.19
N ALA A 293 -12.84 0.20 -0.91
CA ALA A 293 -12.90 1.07 -2.08
C ALA A 293 -14.29 1.09 -2.75
N ILE A 294 -15.11 0.05 -2.56
CA ILE A 294 -16.46 -0.01 -3.14
C ILE A 294 -17.39 0.93 -2.39
N SER A 295 -17.37 0.91 -1.07
CA SER A 295 -18.15 1.84 -0.25
C SER A 295 -17.71 3.29 -0.45
N ALA A 296 -16.41 3.56 -0.58
CA ALA A 296 -15.91 4.90 -0.90
C ALA A 296 -16.48 5.43 -2.23
N ARG A 297 -16.44 4.61 -3.29
CA ARG A 297 -17.01 4.96 -4.61
C ARG A 297 -18.53 5.16 -4.54
N ILE A 298 -19.25 4.33 -3.79
CA ILE A 298 -20.69 4.49 -3.58
C ILE A 298 -21.00 5.83 -2.91
N ALA A 299 -20.26 6.22 -1.86
CA ALA A 299 -20.44 7.52 -1.20
C ALA A 299 -20.26 8.68 -2.20
N ASN A 300 -19.21 8.66 -3.01
CA ASN A 300 -18.98 9.66 -4.05
C ASN A 300 -20.10 9.71 -5.10
N ILE A 301 -20.51 8.55 -5.65
CA ILE A 301 -21.58 8.48 -6.64
C ILE A 301 -22.88 9.07 -6.07
N LEU A 302 -23.22 8.76 -4.82
CA LEU A 302 -24.41 9.28 -4.14
C LEU A 302 -24.36 10.78 -3.88
N ALA A 303 -23.19 11.31 -3.50
CA ALA A 303 -22.95 12.75 -3.35
C ALA A 303 -22.88 13.49 -4.70
N GLY A 304 -22.79 12.74 -5.80
CA GLY A 304 -22.72 13.30 -7.15
C GLY A 304 -21.31 13.68 -7.61
N ASN A 305 -20.29 13.17 -6.93
CA ASN A 305 -18.88 13.36 -7.25
C ASN A 305 -18.38 12.35 -8.29
N PRO A 306 -17.24 12.61 -8.94
CA PRO A 306 -16.42 11.55 -9.54
C PRO A 306 -16.16 10.42 -8.53
N GLU A 307 -16.20 9.16 -8.98
CA GLU A 307 -16.09 8.00 -8.09
C GLU A 307 -14.74 7.92 -7.36
N ASP A 308 -13.72 8.56 -7.92
CA ASP A 308 -12.34 8.65 -7.44
C ASP A 308 -12.04 9.89 -6.60
N ALA A 309 -13.04 10.75 -6.33
CA ALA A 309 -12.84 11.93 -5.50
C ALA A 309 -12.42 11.56 -4.06
N PRO A 310 -11.63 12.40 -3.36
CA PRO A 310 -11.23 12.13 -1.99
C PRO A 310 -12.44 12.19 -1.04
N VAL A 311 -12.48 11.25 -0.10
CA VAL A 311 -13.52 11.11 0.93
C VAL A 311 -12.90 11.01 2.32
N LEU A 312 -13.69 11.24 3.37
CA LEU A 312 -13.28 10.89 4.73
C LEU A 312 -13.56 9.41 4.97
N GLU A 313 -12.50 8.61 5.17
CA GLU A 313 -12.61 7.26 5.71
C GLU A 313 -12.65 7.31 7.24
N LEU A 314 -13.65 6.63 7.80
CA LEU A 314 -14.01 6.65 9.22
C LEU A 314 -13.81 5.24 9.78
N GLY A 315 -12.79 5.01 10.59
CA GLY A 315 -12.47 3.69 11.16
C GLY A 315 -13.01 3.50 12.58
N MET A 316 -13.73 2.39 12.80
CA MET A 316 -14.27 1.87 14.08
C MET A 316 -15.29 2.75 14.82
N SER A 317 -15.04 4.05 14.93
CA SER A 317 -15.97 5.07 15.42
C SER A 317 -15.71 6.39 14.69
N GLY A 318 -16.77 7.13 14.41
CA GLY A 318 -16.68 8.34 13.60
C GLY A 318 -16.47 9.62 14.42
N PRO A 319 -16.14 10.72 13.71
CA PRO A 319 -15.85 12.03 14.26
C PRO A 319 -17.11 12.82 14.62
N ARG A 320 -16.87 13.99 15.24
CA ARG A 320 -17.82 15.11 15.26
C ARG A 320 -17.26 16.21 14.39
N LEU A 321 -18.05 16.61 13.40
CA LEU A 321 -17.65 17.52 12.34
C LEU A 321 -18.58 18.73 12.33
N HIS A 322 -18.02 19.92 12.37
CA HIS A 322 -18.75 21.17 12.22
C HIS A 322 -18.60 21.66 10.78
N PHE A 323 -19.72 21.99 10.13
CA PHE A 323 -19.75 22.47 8.75
C PHE A 323 -19.92 23.98 8.72
N SER A 324 -18.93 24.72 8.22
CA SER A 324 -18.99 26.18 8.19
C SER A 324 -20.04 26.74 7.21
N GLN A 325 -20.41 25.95 6.20
CA GLN A 325 -21.36 26.30 5.16
C GLN A 325 -22.31 25.13 4.89
N GLU A 326 -23.42 25.43 4.24
CA GLU A 326 -24.36 24.41 3.81
C GLU A 326 -23.68 23.40 2.86
N ALA A 327 -23.97 22.11 3.06
CA ALA A 327 -23.42 21.03 2.24
C ALA A 327 -24.44 19.92 1.95
N VAL A 328 -24.21 19.17 0.86
CA VAL A 328 -24.83 17.86 0.66
C VAL A 328 -23.76 16.80 0.87
N VAL A 329 -24.05 15.82 1.72
CA VAL A 329 -23.14 14.73 2.04
C VAL A 329 -23.80 13.39 1.78
N ALA A 330 -22.99 12.36 1.58
CA ALA A 330 -23.45 10.98 1.49
C ALA A 330 -22.51 10.05 2.25
N LEU A 331 -23.10 9.02 2.87
CA LEU A 331 -22.39 8.02 3.65
C LEU A 331 -22.66 6.62 3.11
N ALA A 332 -21.60 5.81 3.03
CA ALA A 332 -21.67 4.40 2.67
C ALA A 332 -20.71 3.57 3.53
N GLY A 333 -20.85 2.24 3.47
CA GLY A 333 -20.03 1.31 4.26
C GLY A 333 -20.64 0.99 5.62
N ALA A 334 -19.86 1.11 6.69
CA ALA A 334 -20.28 0.79 8.05
C ALA A 334 -21.54 1.57 8.46
N ARG A 335 -22.44 0.92 9.21
CA ARG A 335 -23.68 1.52 9.70
C ARG A 335 -23.39 2.30 10.97
N ILE A 336 -23.87 3.54 11.04
CA ILE A 336 -23.70 4.43 12.18
C ILE A 336 -25.07 4.66 12.83
N ALA A 337 -25.13 4.59 14.16
CA ALA A 337 -26.38 4.78 14.90
C ALA A 337 -26.98 6.17 14.62
N GLY A 338 -28.25 6.23 14.21
CA GLY A 338 -28.96 7.50 14.00
C GLY A 338 -28.60 8.27 12.72
N VAL A 339 -27.69 7.75 11.88
CA VAL A 339 -27.24 8.43 10.65
C VAL A 339 -27.70 7.65 9.43
N ALA A 340 -28.20 8.37 8.42
CA ALA A 340 -28.62 7.76 7.16
C ALA A 340 -27.41 7.20 6.39
N THR A 341 -27.54 6.00 5.83
CA THR A 341 -26.53 5.36 4.97
C THR A 341 -27.15 5.04 3.62
N GLY A 342 -26.38 5.14 2.54
CA GLY A 342 -26.82 4.78 1.19
C GLY A 342 -27.72 5.82 0.51
N ARG A 343 -27.77 7.05 1.02
CA ARG A 343 -28.47 8.18 0.39
C ARG A 343 -27.75 9.50 0.70
N PRO A 344 -27.87 10.53 -0.16
CA PRO A 344 -27.40 11.87 0.19
C PRO A 344 -28.39 12.60 1.09
N TRP A 345 -27.89 13.50 1.93
CA TRP A 345 -28.69 14.42 2.75
C TRP A 345 -28.01 15.78 2.89
N ARG A 346 -28.81 16.78 3.29
CA ARG A 346 -28.37 18.15 3.51
C ARG A 346 -27.87 18.35 4.94
N VAL A 347 -26.78 19.08 5.08
CA VAL A 347 -26.22 19.59 6.34
C VAL A 347 -26.32 21.11 6.28
N GLN A 348 -26.90 21.74 7.30
CA GLN A 348 -27.06 23.19 7.37
C GLN A 348 -25.72 23.87 7.70
N ALA A 349 -25.59 25.15 7.32
CA ALA A 349 -24.47 25.96 7.76
C ALA A 349 -24.46 26.06 9.30
N GLY A 350 -23.30 25.82 9.92
CA GLY A 350 -23.12 25.78 11.37
C GLY A 350 -23.54 24.45 12.02
N GLU A 351 -24.06 23.49 11.26
CA GLU A 351 -24.50 22.20 11.82
C GLU A 351 -23.31 21.33 12.24
N VAL A 352 -23.48 20.62 13.35
CA VAL A 352 -22.52 19.62 13.84
C VAL A 352 -23.05 18.23 13.56
N LEU A 353 -22.35 17.49 12.69
CA LEU A 353 -22.63 16.11 12.38
C LEU A 353 -21.90 15.18 13.34
N GLU A 354 -22.66 14.36 14.08
CA GLU A 354 -22.12 13.35 15.00
C GLU A 354 -22.16 11.95 14.39
N LEU A 355 -20.99 11.42 14.02
CA LEU A 355 -20.82 10.13 13.34
C LEU A 355 -20.35 9.02 14.30
N GLY A 356 -20.66 9.13 15.59
CA GLY A 356 -20.04 8.39 16.69
C GLY A 356 -20.01 6.86 16.55
N ARG A 357 -20.99 6.15 17.12
CA ARG A 357 -20.91 4.68 17.30
C ARG A 357 -21.36 3.92 16.05
N PHE A 358 -20.49 3.02 15.58
CA PHE A 358 -20.83 2.10 14.49
C PHE A 358 -21.63 0.91 15.03
N THR A 359 -22.76 0.59 14.41
CA THR A 359 -23.60 -0.56 14.77
C THR A 359 -23.22 -1.83 14.00
N ALA A 360 -22.77 -1.69 12.75
CA ALA A 360 -22.27 -2.79 11.93
C ALA A 360 -21.08 -2.32 11.06
N GLY A 361 -20.10 -3.18 10.82
CA GLY A 361 -18.91 -2.86 10.02
C GLY A 361 -17.77 -2.20 10.81
N ASN A 362 -16.68 -1.90 10.08
CA ASN A 362 -15.47 -1.25 10.58
C ASN A 362 -15.16 0.08 9.90
N PHE A 363 -15.53 0.27 8.63
CA PHE A 363 -15.14 1.44 7.85
C PHE A 363 -16.37 2.08 7.20
N ALA A 364 -16.63 3.34 7.50
CA ALA A 364 -17.62 4.17 6.79
C ALA A 364 -16.89 5.24 5.96
N TYR A 365 -17.57 5.77 4.94
CA TYR A 365 -17.02 6.78 4.05
C TYR A 365 -17.99 7.93 3.91
N LEU A 366 -17.55 9.14 4.28
CA LEU A 366 -18.33 10.36 4.10
C LEU A 366 -17.77 11.13 2.90
N ALA A 367 -18.61 11.28 1.87
CA ALA A 367 -18.36 12.15 0.74
C ALA A 367 -19.13 13.46 0.92
N VAL A 368 -18.51 14.58 0.54
CA VAL A 368 -19.15 15.90 0.46
C VAL A 368 -19.27 16.26 -1.02
N ALA A 369 -20.45 16.71 -1.46
CA ALA A 369 -20.68 17.13 -2.83
C ALA A 369 -19.69 18.24 -3.23
N GLY A 370 -19.03 18.07 -4.37
CA GLY A 370 -17.90 18.89 -4.83
C GLY A 370 -16.53 18.29 -4.51
N GLY A 371 -16.44 17.43 -3.50
CA GLY A 371 -15.21 16.73 -3.11
C GLY A 371 -14.32 17.54 -2.17
N LEU A 372 -13.44 16.84 -1.44
CA LEU A 372 -12.50 17.49 -0.52
C LEU A 372 -11.35 18.13 -1.30
N GLN A 373 -10.93 19.31 -0.87
CA GLN A 373 -9.81 20.05 -1.44
C GLN A 373 -8.52 19.72 -0.68
N VAL A 374 -7.80 18.71 -1.15
CA VAL A 374 -6.54 18.25 -0.55
C VAL A 374 -5.43 18.10 -1.59
N PRO A 375 -4.15 18.20 -1.21
CA PRO A 375 -3.04 18.04 -2.15
C PRO A 375 -3.01 16.65 -2.80
N VAL A 376 -2.78 16.62 -4.11
CA VAL A 376 -2.42 15.39 -4.83
C VAL A 376 -0.89 15.28 -4.81
N ILE A 377 -0.39 14.27 -4.12
CA ILE A 377 1.04 13.92 -4.05
C ILE A 377 1.19 12.64 -4.86
N LEU A 378 2.26 12.41 -5.65
CA LEU A 378 2.49 11.14 -6.37
C LEU A 378 1.22 10.51 -6.98
N GLY A 379 0.42 11.31 -7.71
CA GLY A 379 -0.79 10.85 -8.40
C GLY A 379 -2.02 10.51 -7.54
N GLY A 380 -1.98 10.69 -6.22
CA GLY A 380 -3.13 10.45 -5.34
C GLY A 380 -3.27 11.46 -4.19
N ALA A 381 -4.50 11.64 -3.73
CA ALA A 381 -4.89 12.51 -2.62
C ALA A 381 -5.07 11.76 -1.29
N GLY A 382 -5.13 10.43 -1.28
CA GLY A 382 -5.29 9.62 -0.06
C GLY A 382 -4.09 9.69 0.89
N THR A 383 -4.34 9.49 2.18
CA THR A 383 -3.30 9.53 3.24
C THR A 383 -2.53 8.22 3.28
N HIS A 384 -1.20 8.28 3.16
CA HIS A 384 -0.30 7.16 3.44
C HIS A 384 0.20 7.24 4.89
N LEU A 385 -0.56 6.68 5.83
CA LEU A 385 -0.31 6.83 7.27
C LEU A 385 1.09 6.36 7.70
N GLY A 386 1.55 5.21 7.19
CA GLY A 386 2.86 4.65 7.56
C GLY A 386 4.05 5.49 7.08
N ALA A 387 3.90 6.25 5.99
CA ALA A 387 4.97 7.05 5.40
C ALA A 387 4.81 8.56 5.66
N GLY A 388 3.67 9.01 6.19
CA GLY A 388 3.48 10.38 6.64
C GLY A 388 3.23 11.41 5.53
N PHE A 389 2.59 11.04 4.42
CA PHE A 389 2.28 11.98 3.33
C PHE A 389 0.90 11.75 2.71
N GLY A 390 0.43 12.73 1.91
CA GLY A 390 -0.90 12.71 1.28
C GLY A 390 -2.03 13.08 2.23
N GLY A 391 -3.26 13.19 1.71
CA GLY A 391 -4.44 13.55 2.50
C GLY A 391 -4.29 14.86 3.26
N TRP A 392 -4.71 14.88 4.51
CA TRP A 392 -4.55 16.04 5.39
C TRP A 392 -3.25 15.91 6.20
N GLN A 393 -2.22 16.65 5.76
CA GLN A 393 -0.91 16.70 6.42
C GLN A 393 -0.23 15.33 6.62
N GLY A 394 -0.54 14.33 5.80
CA GLY A 394 0.07 13.00 5.88
C GLY A 394 -0.33 12.17 7.10
N ARG A 395 -1.40 12.54 7.81
CA ARG A 395 -1.78 11.92 9.09
C ARG A 395 -3.29 11.74 9.24
N ALA A 396 -3.67 10.98 10.27
CA ALA A 396 -5.05 10.96 10.74
C ALA A 396 -5.47 12.37 11.21
N LEU A 397 -6.76 12.67 11.08
CA LEU A 397 -7.35 13.92 11.52
C LEU A 397 -7.23 14.08 13.04
N ARG A 398 -7.12 15.32 13.50
CA ARG A 398 -7.03 15.74 14.89
C ARG A 398 -8.07 16.83 15.16
N THR A 399 -8.40 17.03 16.44
CA THR A 399 -9.25 18.16 16.83
C THR A 399 -8.64 19.49 16.37
N GLY A 400 -9.46 20.36 15.79
CA GLY A 400 -9.07 21.65 15.24
C GLY A 400 -8.54 21.59 13.80
N ASP A 401 -8.48 20.42 13.17
CA ASP A 401 -8.22 20.36 11.72
C ASP A 401 -9.39 20.96 10.94
N GLU A 402 -9.06 21.73 9.90
CA GLU A 402 -10.01 22.41 9.02
C GLU A 402 -9.84 21.91 7.58
N ILE A 403 -10.75 21.06 7.11
CA ILE A 403 -10.65 20.43 5.79
C ILE A 403 -11.55 21.16 4.80
N PRO A 404 -11.00 21.87 3.80
CA PRO A 404 -11.81 22.56 2.80
C PRO A 404 -12.44 21.58 1.81
N TRP A 405 -13.58 21.97 1.22
CA TRP A 405 -14.22 21.27 0.10
C TRP A 405 -14.58 22.22 -1.04
N CYS A 406 -14.64 21.68 -2.26
CA CYS A 406 -14.92 22.45 -3.47
C CYS A 406 -16.43 22.68 -3.68
N ALA A 407 -16.79 23.74 -4.41
CA ALA A 407 -18.17 23.92 -4.83
C ALA A 407 -18.59 22.80 -5.81
N PRO A 408 -19.75 22.16 -5.65
CA PRO A 408 -20.26 21.23 -6.64
C PRO A 408 -20.59 21.95 -7.96
N PRO A 409 -20.20 21.39 -9.13
CA PRO A 409 -20.59 21.95 -10.42
C PRO A 409 -22.11 22.04 -10.55
N GLY A 410 -22.62 23.24 -10.89
CA GLY A 410 -24.06 23.50 -11.01
C GLY A 410 -24.79 23.74 -9.68
N GLY A 411 -24.06 23.93 -8.57
CA GLY A 411 -24.64 24.22 -7.25
C GLY A 411 -24.95 22.96 -6.43
N LEU A 412 -25.51 23.15 -5.23
CA LEU A 412 -25.81 22.05 -4.32
C LEU A 412 -26.79 21.06 -4.99
N PRO A 413 -26.43 19.76 -5.08
CA PRO A 413 -27.29 18.80 -5.75
C PRO A 413 -28.60 18.61 -5.00
N ALA A 414 -29.64 18.18 -5.73
CA ALA A 414 -30.84 17.64 -5.10
C ALA A 414 -30.45 16.53 -4.10
N HIS A 415 -31.20 16.37 -3.02
CA HIS A 415 -30.92 15.38 -1.98
C HIS A 415 -32.20 14.63 -1.61
N GLY A 416 -32.07 13.45 -1.00
CA GLY A 416 -33.19 12.66 -0.48
C GLY A 416 -34.12 11.99 -1.52
N THR A 417 -33.95 12.26 -2.83
CA THR A 417 -34.81 11.70 -3.90
C THR A 417 -34.29 10.39 -4.48
N TRP A 418 -33.09 9.95 -4.07
CA TRP A 418 -32.55 8.62 -4.37
C TRP A 418 -31.87 8.02 -3.14
N SER A 419 -31.86 6.69 -3.14
CA SER A 419 -31.12 5.86 -2.19
C SER A 419 -30.73 4.57 -2.89
N THR A 420 -29.73 3.89 -2.36
CA THR A 420 -29.33 2.58 -2.86
C THR A 420 -29.32 1.52 -1.77
N ALA A 421 -29.88 0.36 -2.09
CA ALA A 421 -29.66 -0.88 -1.34
C ALA A 421 -28.33 -1.54 -1.71
N GLU A 422 -27.67 -1.06 -2.78
CA GLU A 422 -26.37 -1.50 -3.24
C GLU A 422 -25.28 -1.00 -2.28
N GLN A 423 -25.17 -1.70 -1.16
CA GLN A 423 -24.12 -1.56 -0.17
C GLN A 423 -23.34 -2.88 -0.13
N VAL A 424 -22.09 -2.82 0.32
CA VAL A 424 -21.39 -4.02 0.77
C VAL A 424 -22.27 -4.70 1.84
N PRO A 425 -22.37 -6.04 1.91
CA PRO A 425 -23.23 -6.73 2.88
C PRO A 425 -22.65 -6.66 4.31
N VAL A 426 -22.55 -5.44 4.84
CA VAL A 426 -21.89 -5.08 6.10
C VAL A 426 -22.54 -5.77 7.30
N THR A 427 -23.86 -5.98 7.29
CA THR A 427 -24.58 -6.65 8.39
C THR A 427 -24.12 -8.10 8.56
N LYS A 428 -24.06 -8.87 7.46
CA LYS A 428 -23.54 -10.25 7.50
C LYS A 428 -22.09 -10.32 7.97
N ALA A 429 -21.27 -9.33 7.64
CA ALA A 429 -19.89 -9.23 8.10
C ALA A 429 -19.79 -8.84 9.59
N ALA A 430 -20.71 -8.01 10.08
CA ALA A 430 -20.74 -7.54 11.47
C ALA A 430 -21.18 -8.64 12.46
N ASP A 431 -22.03 -9.56 12.02
CA ASP A 431 -22.57 -10.66 12.84
C ASP A 431 -21.70 -11.94 12.76
N ALA A 432 -20.53 -11.86 12.14
CA ALA A 432 -19.62 -12.99 11.94
C ALA A 432 -19.07 -13.49 13.28
N THR A 433 -19.26 -14.77 13.57
CA THR A 433 -18.73 -15.43 14.78
C THR A 433 -17.92 -16.65 14.39
N ARG A 434 -17.30 -17.32 15.36
CA ARG A 434 -16.60 -18.59 15.09
C ARG A 434 -17.55 -19.70 14.62
N ASP A 435 -18.80 -19.70 15.09
CA ASP A 435 -19.80 -20.70 14.72
C ASP A 435 -20.51 -20.34 13.40
N ASN A 436 -20.47 -19.08 13.00
CA ASN A 436 -21.00 -18.58 11.73
C ASN A 436 -19.99 -17.62 11.07
N PRO A 437 -18.88 -18.15 10.53
CA PRO A 437 -17.84 -17.33 9.94
C PRO A 437 -18.27 -16.77 8.58
N VAL A 438 -17.71 -15.61 8.22
CA VAL A 438 -17.90 -15.07 6.86
C VAL A 438 -17.01 -15.84 5.89
N VAL A 439 -17.61 -16.43 4.86
CA VAL A 439 -16.86 -17.06 3.78
C VAL A 439 -16.19 -15.99 2.92
N ILE A 440 -14.89 -16.08 2.70
CA ILE A 440 -14.07 -15.17 1.88
C ILE A 440 -13.40 -15.97 0.78
N ARG A 441 -13.66 -15.61 -0.48
CA ARG A 441 -13.09 -16.31 -1.64
C ARG A 441 -11.65 -15.88 -1.88
N CYS A 442 -10.82 -16.83 -2.29
CA CYS A 442 -9.42 -16.60 -2.59
C CYS A 442 -8.94 -17.43 -3.79
N VAL A 443 -7.99 -16.87 -4.54
CA VAL A 443 -7.21 -17.61 -5.54
C VAL A 443 -6.03 -18.28 -4.85
N ARG A 444 -5.66 -19.49 -5.26
CA ARG A 444 -4.48 -20.20 -4.77
C ARG A 444 -3.19 -19.37 -4.94
N GLY A 445 -2.34 -19.35 -3.92
CA GLY A 445 -1.08 -18.62 -3.93
C GLY A 445 0.04 -19.38 -4.63
N VAL A 446 1.04 -18.66 -5.15
CA VAL A 446 2.19 -19.25 -5.87
C VAL A 446 2.99 -20.21 -4.98
N GLN A 447 3.07 -19.92 -3.68
CA GLN A 447 3.78 -20.77 -2.71
C GLN A 447 2.86 -21.75 -1.97
N ALA A 448 1.61 -21.95 -2.41
CA ALA A 448 0.66 -22.85 -1.73
C ALA A 448 1.21 -24.29 -1.58
N ASP A 449 1.98 -24.77 -2.56
CA ASP A 449 2.55 -26.11 -2.55
C ASP A 449 3.74 -26.28 -1.59
N TRP A 450 4.28 -25.18 -1.06
CA TRP A 450 5.31 -25.22 -0.02
C TRP A 450 4.74 -25.61 1.35
N PHE A 451 3.44 -25.43 1.57
CA PHE A 451 2.74 -25.87 2.77
C PHE A 451 2.50 -27.38 2.72
N ASP A 452 2.42 -28.04 3.87
CA ASP A 452 2.03 -29.44 3.88
C ASP A 452 0.53 -29.60 3.50
N GLU A 453 0.10 -30.84 3.23
CA GLU A 453 -1.28 -31.10 2.82
C GLU A 453 -2.30 -30.80 3.92
N ARG A 454 -1.93 -31.03 5.19
CA ARG A 454 -2.77 -30.73 6.35
C ARG A 454 -3.00 -29.23 6.49
N ALA A 455 -1.98 -28.42 6.28
CA ALA A 455 -2.02 -26.96 6.29
C ALA A 455 -2.89 -26.43 5.15
N ARG A 456 -2.68 -26.91 3.91
CA ARG A 456 -3.55 -26.52 2.78
C ARG A 456 -5.03 -26.84 3.03
N ARG A 457 -5.32 -28.03 3.54
CA ARG A 457 -6.70 -28.42 3.91
C ARG A 457 -7.24 -27.54 5.04
N ALA A 458 -6.47 -27.36 6.11
CA ALA A 458 -6.87 -26.53 7.24
C ALA A 458 -7.10 -25.07 6.87
N PHE A 459 -6.43 -24.55 5.84
CA PHE A 459 -6.65 -23.19 5.35
C PHE A 459 -8.06 -22.99 4.77
N VAL A 460 -8.59 -23.97 4.01
CA VAL A 460 -9.92 -23.85 3.39
C VAL A 460 -11.06 -24.41 4.26
N THR A 461 -10.78 -25.39 5.13
CA THR A 461 -11.80 -25.96 6.02
C THR A 461 -11.83 -25.32 7.40
N GLY A 462 -10.77 -24.61 7.79
CA GLY A 462 -10.63 -24.00 9.11
C GLY A 462 -11.32 -22.65 9.23
N THR A 463 -11.70 -22.32 10.46
CA THR A 463 -12.20 -20.99 10.82
C THR A 463 -11.08 -20.16 11.45
N PHE A 464 -10.97 -18.91 11.03
CA PHE A 464 -9.93 -17.97 11.45
C PHE A 464 -10.56 -16.75 12.11
N ALA A 465 -10.28 -16.53 13.39
CA ALA A 465 -10.67 -15.33 14.11
C ALA A 465 -9.79 -14.13 13.72
N ILE A 466 -10.42 -12.98 13.49
CA ILE A 466 -9.71 -11.73 13.24
C ILE A 466 -9.21 -11.17 14.56
N THR A 467 -7.90 -10.98 14.69
CA THR A 467 -7.30 -10.48 15.93
C THR A 467 -7.39 -8.96 16.06
N ARG A 468 -7.23 -8.45 17.28
CA ARG A 468 -7.14 -7.00 17.57
C ARG A 468 -5.85 -6.35 17.08
N LYS A 469 -4.85 -7.13 16.66
CA LYS A 469 -3.59 -6.63 16.07
C LYS A 469 -3.74 -6.31 14.57
N THR A 470 -4.95 -6.08 14.09
CA THR A 470 -5.24 -5.76 12.69
C THR A 470 -5.18 -4.25 12.49
N ASP A 471 -4.58 -3.83 11.38
CA ASP A 471 -4.44 -2.43 10.96
C ASP A 471 -4.61 -2.33 9.43
N ARG A 472 -4.36 -1.15 8.85
CA ARG A 472 -4.43 -0.94 7.40
C ARG A 472 -3.31 -1.62 6.61
N MET A 473 -2.21 -2.06 7.25
CA MET A 473 -1.17 -2.84 6.57
C MET A 473 -1.57 -4.31 6.44
N GLY A 474 -2.16 -4.89 7.48
CA GLY A 474 -2.53 -6.30 7.45
C GLY A 474 -3.52 -6.75 8.52
N MET A 475 -4.38 -7.68 8.10
CA MET A 475 -5.34 -8.36 8.95
C MET A 475 -4.72 -9.65 9.48
N ARG A 476 -4.48 -9.69 10.79
CA ARG A 476 -3.83 -10.81 11.47
C ARG A 476 -4.88 -11.79 11.98
N LEU A 477 -4.73 -13.06 11.59
CA LEU A 477 -5.70 -14.11 11.85
C LEU A 477 -5.18 -15.11 12.87
N ASP A 478 -6.06 -15.58 13.75
CA ASP A 478 -5.81 -16.69 14.67
C ASP A 478 -6.74 -17.87 14.35
N GLY A 479 -6.18 -19.08 14.34
CA GLY A 479 -6.84 -20.29 13.86
C GLY A 479 -5.83 -21.43 13.73
N PRO A 480 -6.09 -22.44 12.87
CA PRO A 480 -5.14 -23.51 12.60
C PRO A 480 -3.75 -22.99 12.24
N THR A 481 -2.70 -23.62 12.79
CA THR A 481 -1.31 -23.33 12.42
C THR A 481 -1.02 -23.94 11.06
N LEU A 482 -0.52 -23.12 10.13
CA LEU A 482 -0.18 -23.54 8.78
C LEU A 482 1.33 -23.75 8.66
N THR A 483 1.73 -25.00 8.41
CA THR A 483 3.14 -25.41 8.42
C THR A 483 3.67 -25.65 7.01
N LEU A 484 4.93 -25.27 6.78
CA LEU A 484 5.66 -25.60 5.56
C LEU A 484 6.10 -27.07 5.57
N ARG A 485 6.24 -27.68 4.39
CA ARG A 485 6.81 -29.04 4.24
C ARG A 485 8.23 -29.12 4.81
N GLU A 486 8.97 -28.03 4.66
CA GLU A 486 10.32 -27.85 5.18
C GLU A 486 10.57 -26.35 5.49
N PRO A 487 11.44 -26.02 6.46
CA PRO A 487 11.82 -24.63 6.71
C PRO A 487 12.42 -23.99 5.46
N ARG A 488 11.87 -22.85 5.04
CA ARG A 488 12.35 -22.10 3.86
C ARG A 488 12.39 -20.61 4.16
N GLU A 489 13.43 -19.94 3.66
CA GLU A 489 13.47 -18.48 3.54
C GLU A 489 13.11 -18.07 2.12
N MET A 490 12.22 -17.08 1.97
CA MET A 490 11.79 -16.59 0.67
C MET A 490 12.52 -15.30 0.32
N ILE A 491 13.15 -15.25 -0.87
CA ILE A 491 13.60 -13.98 -1.46
C ILE A 491 12.38 -13.07 -1.60
N SER A 492 12.51 -11.79 -1.25
CA SER A 492 11.37 -10.88 -1.30
C SER A 492 10.82 -10.74 -2.72
N GLN A 493 9.50 -10.88 -2.85
CA GLN A 493 8.75 -10.77 -4.11
C GLN A 493 7.67 -9.69 -3.99
N PRO A 494 7.18 -9.11 -5.10
CA PRO A 494 6.04 -8.20 -5.07
C PRO A 494 4.82 -8.83 -4.41
N VAL A 495 4.07 -8.03 -3.68
CA VAL A 495 2.85 -8.46 -2.99
C VAL A 495 1.69 -7.52 -3.31
N VAL A 496 0.46 -8.05 -3.26
CA VAL A 496 -0.76 -7.31 -3.61
C VAL A 496 -1.75 -7.31 -2.45
N THR A 497 -2.72 -6.40 -2.50
CA THR A 497 -3.81 -6.40 -1.51
C THR A 497 -4.52 -7.74 -1.61
N GLY A 498 -4.82 -8.34 -0.46
CA GLY A 498 -5.41 -9.68 -0.38
C GLY A 498 -4.40 -10.83 -0.35
N SER A 499 -3.11 -10.59 -0.59
CA SER A 499 -2.07 -11.62 -0.37
C SER A 499 -2.15 -12.17 1.06
N VAL A 500 -2.26 -13.49 1.21
CA VAL A 500 -2.33 -14.19 2.49
C VAL A 500 -0.95 -14.78 2.80
N GLN A 501 -0.16 -14.02 3.57
CA GLN A 501 1.17 -14.41 4.00
C GLN A 501 1.12 -15.28 5.25
N VAL A 502 2.00 -16.28 5.33
CA VAL A 502 2.17 -17.11 6.53
C VAL A 502 3.61 -16.95 7.04
N PRO A 503 3.82 -16.20 8.12
CA PRO A 503 5.12 -16.10 8.79
C PRO A 503 5.51 -17.42 9.50
N PRO A 504 6.74 -17.54 10.03
CA PRO A 504 7.21 -18.76 10.70
C PRO A 504 6.36 -19.27 11.88
N ASN A 505 5.56 -18.40 12.51
CA ASN A 505 4.63 -18.79 13.56
C ASN A 505 3.37 -19.52 13.04
N GLY A 506 3.23 -19.66 11.73
CA GLY A 506 2.13 -20.37 11.05
C GLY A 506 0.78 -19.65 11.10
N LYS A 507 0.73 -18.39 11.55
CA LYS A 507 -0.52 -17.61 11.70
C LYS A 507 -0.71 -16.66 10.51
N PRO A 508 -1.77 -16.80 9.70
CA PRO A 508 -1.93 -16.01 8.48
C PRO A 508 -2.09 -14.51 8.71
N ILE A 509 -1.59 -13.72 7.76
CA ILE A 509 -1.77 -12.27 7.65
C ILE A 509 -2.28 -11.96 6.25
N VAL A 510 -3.47 -11.37 6.13
CA VAL A 510 -3.98 -10.84 4.86
C VAL A 510 -3.45 -9.42 4.68
N LEU A 511 -2.71 -9.13 3.62
CA LEU A 511 -2.16 -7.81 3.34
C LEU A 511 -3.24 -6.85 2.83
N LEU A 512 -3.25 -5.62 3.33
CA LEU A 512 -4.31 -4.63 3.10
C LEU A 512 -3.78 -3.36 2.40
N ALA A 513 -4.52 -2.26 2.47
CA ALA A 513 -4.26 -1.04 1.67
C ALA A 513 -2.84 -0.47 1.87
N ASP A 514 -2.35 -0.46 3.11
CA ASP A 514 -1.06 0.16 3.47
C ASP A 514 0.09 -0.85 3.56
N ARG A 515 -0.09 -2.08 3.06
CA ARG A 515 0.94 -3.14 3.04
C ARG A 515 2.25 -2.68 2.40
N GLN A 516 3.35 -3.35 2.73
CA GLN A 516 4.60 -3.23 1.96
C GLN A 516 4.43 -3.67 0.50
N THR A 517 5.25 -3.14 -0.41
CA THR A 517 5.17 -3.47 -1.85
C THR A 517 5.82 -4.80 -2.22
N ILE A 518 6.78 -5.26 -1.41
CA ILE A 518 7.46 -6.55 -1.54
C ILE A 518 7.53 -7.25 -0.19
N GLY A 519 7.55 -8.58 -0.17
CA GLY A 519 7.58 -9.35 1.08
C GLY A 519 8.28 -10.69 0.95
N GLY A 520 8.84 -11.16 2.07
CA GLY A 520 9.63 -12.40 2.16
C GLY A 520 8.95 -13.55 2.91
N TYR A 521 7.62 -13.51 3.07
CA TYR A 521 6.85 -14.62 3.63
C TYR A 521 6.06 -15.36 2.55
N PRO A 522 6.05 -16.71 2.58
CA PRO A 522 5.27 -17.52 1.63
C PRO A 522 3.79 -17.13 1.62
N GLN A 523 3.21 -17.09 0.42
CA GLN A 523 1.80 -16.78 0.21
C GLN A 523 1.01 -18.04 -0.10
N ILE A 524 0.08 -18.40 0.78
CA ILE A 524 -0.76 -19.59 0.59
C ILE A 524 -1.94 -19.32 -0.36
N ALA A 525 -2.43 -18.07 -0.39
CA ALA A 525 -3.58 -17.66 -1.19
C ALA A 525 -3.59 -16.13 -1.41
N HIS A 526 -4.51 -15.67 -2.24
CA HIS A 526 -4.85 -14.26 -2.45
C HIS A 526 -6.36 -14.08 -2.34
N VAL A 527 -6.84 -13.33 -1.35
CA VAL A 527 -8.25 -12.92 -1.28
C VAL A 527 -8.62 -12.18 -2.57
N ILE A 528 -9.72 -12.59 -3.20
CA ILE A 528 -10.16 -11.94 -4.44
C ILE A 528 -10.57 -10.50 -4.15
N SER A 529 -10.33 -9.62 -5.10
CA SER A 529 -10.55 -8.19 -4.89
C SER A 529 -12.01 -7.85 -4.63
N ALA A 530 -12.94 -8.61 -5.23
CA ALA A 530 -14.38 -8.46 -5.01
C ALA A 530 -14.82 -8.75 -3.56
N ASP A 531 -14.04 -9.52 -2.80
CA ASP A 531 -14.35 -9.92 -1.42
C ASP A 531 -13.59 -9.09 -0.36
N LEU A 532 -12.59 -8.28 -0.76
CA LEU A 532 -11.87 -7.40 0.15
C LEU A 532 -12.79 -6.46 0.94
N PRO A 533 -13.80 -5.78 0.34
CA PRO A 533 -14.78 -4.98 1.08
C PRO A 533 -15.46 -5.77 2.20
N ARG A 534 -15.86 -7.01 1.92
CA ARG A 534 -16.53 -7.86 2.90
C ARG A 534 -15.57 -8.26 4.02
N LEU A 535 -14.32 -8.59 3.69
CA LEU A 535 -13.29 -8.93 4.67
C LEU A 535 -13.03 -7.77 5.65
N VAL A 536 -12.76 -6.58 5.13
CA VAL A 536 -12.37 -5.43 5.99
C VAL A 536 -13.51 -4.91 6.85
N GLN A 537 -14.77 -5.20 6.49
CA GLN A 537 -15.95 -4.86 7.29
C GLN A 537 -16.20 -5.86 8.44
N THR A 538 -15.55 -7.03 8.43
CA THR A 538 -15.65 -8.00 9.54
C THR A 538 -14.85 -7.53 10.74
N ARG A 539 -15.51 -7.38 11.89
CA ARG A 539 -14.92 -6.78 13.11
C ARG A 539 -13.82 -7.66 13.71
N PRO A 540 -12.79 -7.06 14.35
CA PRO A 540 -11.92 -7.80 15.26
C PRO A 540 -12.75 -8.57 16.31
N GLY A 541 -12.44 -9.85 16.50
CA GLY A 541 -13.24 -10.79 17.29
C GLY A 541 -14.23 -11.64 16.48
N GLY A 542 -14.62 -11.18 15.28
CA GLY A 542 -15.34 -12.01 14.31
C GLY A 542 -14.44 -13.03 13.64
N ALA A 543 -15.01 -13.88 12.79
CA ALA A 543 -14.27 -14.95 12.12
C ALA A 543 -14.58 -15.08 10.63
N VAL A 544 -13.61 -15.62 9.89
CA VAL A 544 -13.69 -15.89 8.46
C VAL A 544 -13.32 -17.33 8.14
N GLN A 545 -13.84 -17.83 7.03
CA GLN A 545 -13.44 -19.10 6.42
C GLN A 545 -13.07 -18.85 4.96
N PHE A 546 -11.98 -19.45 4.48
CA PHE A 546 -11.55 -19.26 3.10
C PHE A 546 -12.16 -20.30 2.15
N ALA A 547 -12.52 -19.85 0.95
CA ALA A 547 -12.98 -20.72 -0.13
C ALA A 547 -12.14 -20.48 -1.39
N GLU A 548 -11.49 -21.53 -1.91
CA GLU A 548 -10.70 -21.42 -3.13
C GLU A 548 -11.61 -21.25 -4.36
N VAL A 549 -11.24 -20.33 -5.26
CA VAL A 549 -11.89 -20.10 -6.55
C VAL A 549 -10.84 -19.93 -7.65
N SER A 550 -11.24 -20.15 -8.89
CA SER A 550 -10.39 -19.88 -10.05
C SER A 550 -10.20 -18.37 -10.28
N VAL A 551 -9.11 -18.01 -10.97
CA VAL A 551 -8.88 -16.62 -11.42
C VAL A 551 -10.03 -16.12 -12.29
N ALA A 552 -10.61 -16.97 -13.14
CA ALA A 552 -11.73 -16.61 -14.01
C ALA A 552 -12.99 -16.25 -13.20
N GLU A 553 -13.31 -17.02 -12.15
CA GLU A 553 -14.42 -16.72 -11.23
C GLU A 553 -14.16 -15.43 -10.45
N ALA A 554 -12.93 -15.21 -10.00
CA ALA A 554 -12.53 -13.99 -9.31
C ALA A 554 -12.71 -12.74 -10.20
N GLN A 555 -12.22 -12.79 -11.45
CA GLN A 555 -12.38 -11.70 -12.42
C GLN A 555 -13.83 -11.48 -12.84
N ARG A 556 -14.64 -12.56 -12.92
CA ARG A 556 -16.09 -12.42 -13.15
C ARG A 556 -16.77 -11.69 -11.99
N ALA A 557 -16.41 -12.01 -10.75
CA ALA A 557 -16.92 -11.31 -9.57
C ALA A 557 -16.52 -9.82 -9.55
N TRP A 558 -15.28 -9.50 -9.95
CA TRP A 558 -14.82 -8.12 -10.14
C TRP A 558 -15.70 -7.36 -11.15
N LEU A 559 -15.92 -7.95 -12.33
CA LEU A 559 -16.68 -7.32 -13.41
C LEU A 559 -18.15 -7.11 -13.02
N ASP A 560 -18.78 -8.08 -12.33
CA ASP A 560 -20.14 -7.91 -11.80
C ASP A 560 -20.21 -6.75 -10.79
N GLN A 561 -19.26 -6.67 -9.85
CA GLN A 561 -19.18 -5.58 -8.89
C GLN A 561 -18.96 -4.21 -9.55
N THR A 562 -18.19 -4.15 -10.63
CA THR A 562 -17.97 -2.90 -11.39
C THR A 562 -19.20 -2.53 -12.24
N GLY A 563 -19.89 -3.52 -12.82
CA GLY A 563 -21.14 -3.32 -13.56
C GLY A 563 -22.27 -2.79 -12.67
N ARG A 564 -22.32 -3.28 -11.42
CA ARG A 564 -23.17 -2.77 -10.33
C ARG A 564 -22.96 -1.28 -10.07
N LEU A 565 -21.71 -0.85 -9.82
CA LEU A 565 -21.38 0.57 -9.66
C LEU A 565 -21.72 1.42 -10.88
N THR A 566 -21.55 0.86 -12.09
CA THR A 566 -21.94 1.54 -13.33
C THR A 566 -23.44 1.79 -13.39
N ARG A 567 -24.27 0.80 -13.03
CA ARG A 567 -25.73 0.96 -12.94
C ARG A 567 -26.13 2.00 -11.90
N LEU A 568 -25.51 1.98 -10.72
CA LEU A 568 -25.75 2.99 -9.69
C LEU A 568 -25.45 4.40 -10.20
N ARG A 569 -24.30 4.59 -10.85
CA ARG A 569 -23.90 5.89 -11.43
C ARG A 569 -24.90 6.38 -12.46
N MET A 570 -25.36 5.52 -13.35
CA MET A 570 -26.39 5.87 -14.34
C MET A 570 -27.72 6.25 -13.68
N ALA A 571 -28.14 5.49 -12.66
CA ALA A 571 -29.39 5.75 -11.94
C ALA A 571 -29.35 7.10 -11.19
N VAL A 572 -28.24 7.41 -10.51
CA VAL A 572 -28.07 8.72 -9.84
C VAL A 572 -28.00 9.85 -10.85
N ALA A 573 -27.26 9.70 -11.95
CA ALA A 573 -27.20 10.71 -13.00
C ALA A 573 -28.59 11.03 -13.58
N TRP A 574 -29.39 10.00 -13.88
CA TRP A 574 -30.78 10.15 -14.33
C TRP A 574 -31.65 10.90 -13.33
N LYS A 575 -31.53 10.58 -12.04
CA LYS A 575 -32.30 11.24 -10.97
C LYS A 575 -31.87 12.69 -10.73
N ARG A 576 -30.60 13.03 -10.95
CA ARG A 576 -30.06 14.40 -10.83
C ARG A 576 -30.43 15.29 -12.00
N GLY A 577 -30.41 14.75 -13.22
CA GLY A 577 -30.58 15.49 -14.46
C GLY A 577 -31.93 15.23 -15.13
N GLY A 578 -33.03 15.17 -14.37
CA GLY A 578 -34.38 14.97 -14.91
C GLY A 578 -34.90 16.17 -15.72
N ARG A 579 -34.27 16.46 -16.87
CA ARG A 579 -34.85 16.81 -18.18
C ARG A 579 -33.87 16.40 -19.27
#